data_AF-A0A5E4YP88-F1
#
_entry.id   AF-A0A5E4YP88-F1
#
_cell.length_a   1.000
_cell.length_b   1.000
_cell.length_c   1.000
_cell.angle_alpha   90.00
_cell.angle_beta   90.00
_cell.angle_gamma   90.00
#
_symmetry.space_group_name_H-M   'P 1'
#
loop_
_entity.id
_entity.type
_entity.pdbx_description
1 polymer ?
#
loop_
_entity_poly.entity_id
_entity_poly.type
_entity_poly.pdbx_seq_one_letter_code
_entity_poly.pdbx_strand_id
1 'polypeptide(L)' 'MDPNECWRRFEEAARAALAGIGSVPRAYLAAVRRRFGDEIAARQEKELRAYIAHLREKGK' A
#
# COMPACT_ATOMS: atom_id res chain seq x y z
N MET A 1 4.71 15.29 7.36
CA MET A 1 5.04 14.06 6.62
C MET A 1 5.16 14.52 5.18
N ASP A 2 6.33 14.35 4.57
CA ASP A 2 6.53 14.82 3.20
C ASP A 2 5.66 14.00 2.25
N PRO A 3 4.93 14.62 1.31
CA PRO A 3 4.08 13.89 0.35
C PRO A 3 4.85 12.80 -0.41
N ASN A 4 6.13 13.02 -0.71
CA ASN A 4 6.95 12.01 -1.37
C ASN A 4 7.22 10.80 -0.48
N GLU A 5 7.29 10.97 0.84
CA GLU A 5 7.53 9.88 1.77
C GLU A 5 6.30 8.97 1.91
N CYS A 6 5.09 9.56 1.94
CA CYS A 6 3.85 8.81 1.90
C CYS A 6 3.75 7.96 0.63
N TRP A 7 4.00 8.59 -0.52
CA TRP A 7 3.95 7.91 -1.81
C TRP A 7 4.97 6.78 -1.91
N ARG A 8 6.22 7.01 -1.45
CA ARG A 8 7.26 5.97 -1.45
C ARG A 8 6.88 4.74 -0.62
N ARG A 9 6.33 4.93 0.57
CA ARG A 9 5.88 3.82 1.44
C ARG A 9 4.72 3.04 0.82
N PHE A 10 3.81 3.74 0.15
CA PHE A 10 2.71 3.12 -0.58
C PHE A 10 3.23 2.29 -1.76
N GLU A 11 4.14 2.85 -2.57
CA GLU A 11 4.71 2.17 -3.72
C GLU A 11 5.55 0.95 -3.31
N GLU A 12 6.32 1.06 -2.22
CA GLU A 12 7.07 -0.06 -1.65
C GLU A 12 6.15 -1.20 -1.22
N ALA A 13 5.05 -0.88 -0.51
CA ALA A 13 4.04 -1.87 -0.13
C ALA A 13 3.42 -2.58 -1.33
N ALA A 14 3.17 -1.85 -2.42
CA ALA A 14 2.60 -2.40 -3.65
C ALA A 14 3.59 -3.33 -4.37
N ARG A 15 4.86 -2.92 -4.51
CA ARG A 15 5.91 -3.75 -5.12
C ARG A 15 6.21 -5.00 -4.30
N ALA A 16 6.27 -4.88 -2.97
CA ALA A 16 6.45 -6.02 -2.08
C ALA A 16 5.29 -7.02 -2.20
N ALA A 17 4.05 -6.54 -2.24
CA ALA A 17 2.88 -7.38 -2.47
C ALA A 17 2.91 -8.08 -3.84
N LEU A 18 3.37 -7.38 -4.88
CA LEU A 18 3.55 -7.95 -6.22
C LEU A 18 4.61 -9.07 -6.23
N ALA A 19 5.69 -8.91 -5.45
CA ALA A 19 6.72 -9.91 -5.25
C ALA A 19 6.32 -11.06 -4.30
N GLY A 20 5.07 -11.09 -3.81
CA GLY A 20 4.58 -12.12 -2.89
C GLY A 20 4.93 -11.90 -1.42
N ILE A 21 5.53 -10.76 -1.06
CA ILE A 21 5.92 -10.41 0.30
C ILE A 21 4.76 -9.69 1.00
N GLY A 22 3.86 -10.47 1.62
CA GLY A 22 2.66 -9.95 2.28
C GLY A 22 2.88 -9.22 3.61
N SER A 23 4.08 -9.29 4.21
CA SER A 23 4.37 -8.64 5.50
C SER A 23 4.47 -7.12 5.40
N VAL A 24 5.07 -6.61 4.33
CA VAL A 24 5.26 -5.17 4.07
C VAL A 24 3.93 -4.41 3.92
N PRO A 25 2.98 -4.82 3.04
CA PRO A 25 1.69 -4.14 2.92
C PRO A 25 0.86 -4.21 4.20
N ARG A 26 0.96 -5.29 4.99
CA ARG A 26 0.31 -5.39 6.30
C ARG A 26 0.87 -4.39 7.30
N ALA A 27 2.20 -4.26 7.37
CA ALA A 27 2.87 -3.29 8.24
C ALA A 27 2.51 -1.84 7.86
N TYR A 28 2.47 -1.56 6.55
CA TYR A 28 2.02 -0.27 6.03
C TYR A 28 0.58 0.07 6.47
N LEU A 29 -0.38 -0.84 6.24
CA LEU A 29 -1.78 -0.61 6.63
C LEU A 29 -1.96 -0.49 8.15
N ALA A 30 -1.20 -1.25 8.94
CA ALA A 30 -1.20 -1.11 10.40
C ALA A 30 -0.70 0.28 10.84
N ALA A 31 0.34 0.81 10.18
CA ALA A 31 0.83 2.16 10.45
C ALA A 31 -0.18 3.24 10.04
N VAL A 32 -0.87 3.07 8.90
CA VAL A 32 -1.94 3.96 8.46
C VAL A 32 -3.10 3.94 9.47
N ARG A 33 -3.55 2.75 9.87
CA ARG A 33 -4.61 2.58 10.89
C ARG A 33 -4.26 3.28 12.19
N ARG A 34 -3.04 3.10 12.69
CA ARG A 34 -2.58 3.72 13.95
C ARG A 34 -2.58 5.25 13.88
N ARG A 35 -2.33 5.82 12.70
CA ARG A 35 -2.13 7.27 12.53
C ARG A 35 -3.40 8.01 12.10
N PHE A 36 -4.24 7.37 11.30
CA PHE A 36 -5.38 7.99 10.62
C PHE A 36 -6.71 7.29 10.89
N GLY A 37 -6.71 6.17 11.64
CA GLY A 37 -7.90 5.41 11.98
C GLY A 37 -8.28 4.36 10.93
N ASP A 38 -9.29 3.56 11.28
CA ASP A 38 -9.73 2.41 10.51
C ASP A 38 -10.33 2.77 9.14
N GLU A 39 -11.08 3.86 9.05
CA GLU A 39 -11.72 4.28 7.81
C GLU A 39 -10.67 4.60 6.73
N ILE A 40 -9.66 5.38 7.09
CA ILE A 40 -8.56 5.74 6.19
C ILE A 40 -7.74 4.50 5.83
N ALA A 41 -7.48 3.60 6.79
CA ALA A 41 -6.78 2.35 6.50
C ALA A 41 -7.54 1.45 5.53
N ALA A 42 -8.87 1.34 5.67
CA ALA A 42 -9.71 0.56 4.78
C ALA A 42 -9.75 1.13 3.36
N ARG A 43 -9.81 2.47 3.23
CA ARG A 43 -9.67 3.15 1.93
C ARG A 43 -8.30 2.86 1.32
N GLN A 44 -7.24 3.01 2.11
CA GLN A 44 -5.88 2.79 1.64
C GLN A 44 -5.63 1.34 1.20
N GLU A 45 -6.25 0.37 1.87
CA GLU A 45 -6.21 -1.03 1.45
C GLU A 45 -6.83 -1.24 0.07
N LYS A 46 -8.00 -0.62 -0.19
CA LYS A 46 -8.66 -0.71 -1.50
C LYS A 46 -7.79 -0.11 -2.60
N GLU A 47 -7.20 1.07 -2.36
CA GLU A 47 -6.30 1.73 -3.31
C GLU A 47 -5.04 0.89 -3.56
N LEU A 48 -4.46 0.30 -2.51
CA LEU A 48 -3.30 -0.57 -2.63
C LEU A 48 -3.60 -1.80 -3.51
N ARG A 49 -4.74 -2.47 -3.30
CA ARG A 49 -5.16 -3.61 -4.11
C ARG A 49 -5.38 -3.24 -5.58
N ALA A 50 -6.04 -2.11 -5.83
CA ALA A 50 -6.27 -1.62 -7.19
C ALA A 50 -4.94 -1.30 -7.91
N TYR A 51 -4.01 -0.66 -7.19
CA TYR A 51 -2.71 -0.33 -7.75
C TYR A 51 -1.85 -1.58 -8.02
N ILE A 52 -1.88 -2.59 -7.14
CA ILE A 52 -1.22 -3.88 -7.40
C ILE A 52 -1.80 -4.56 -8.65
N ALA A 53 -3.13 -4.53 -8.83
CA ALA A 53 -3.76 -5.07 -10.03
C ALA A 53 -3.28 -4.33 -11.30
N HIS A 54 -3.25 -3.00 -11.26
CA HIS A 54 -2.72 -2.17 -12.36
C HIS A 54 -1.25 -2.51 -12.69
N LEU A 55 -0.40 -2.69 -11.67
CA LEU A 55 0.99 -3.09 -11.88
C LEU A 55 1.13 -4.49 -12.52
N ARG A 56 0.25 -5.43 -12.16
CA ARG A 56 0.21 -6.77 -12.79
C ARG A 56 -0.15 -6.71 -14.26
N GLU A 57 -1.09 -5.84 -14.63
CA GLU A 57 -1.49 -5.66 -16.03
C GLU A 57 -0.41 -4.98 -16.86
N LYS A 58 0.30 -4.00 -16.29
CA LYS A 58 1.40 -3.29 -16.96
C LYS A 58 2.69 -4.12 -17.09
N GLY A 59 2.87 -5.13 -16.25
CA GLY A 59 4.02 -6.04 -16.28
C GLY A 59 3.88 -7.24 -17.21
N LYS A 60 2.77 -7.35 -17.94
CA LYS A 60 2.52 -8.33 -19.00
C LYS A 60 2.96 -7.79 -20.35
#